data_AF-A0A7V8TXT4-F1
#
_entry.id   AF-A0A7V8TXT4-F1
#
_cell.length_a   1.000
_cell.length_b   1.000
_cell.length_c   1.000
_cell.angle_alpha   90.00
_cell.angle_beta   90.00
_cell.angle_gamma   90.00
#
_symmetry.space_group_name_H-M   'P 1'
#
loop_
_entity.id
_entity.type
_entity.pdbx_description
1 polymer ?
#
loop_
_entity_poly.entity_id
_entity_poly.type
_entity_poly.pdbx_seq_one_letter_code
_entity_poly.pdbx_strand_id
1 'polypeptide(L)'
;MRNNISYNFFLFLLFLSFNLSLNAQELKINSAKIKYDNINKITILEGNVKTEDDKGNTLFSDYASFNKLDDVIKTKGKTKIVTSAGYEVMSANVVFDNKKK
;
A
#
# COMPACT_ATOMS: atom_id res chain seq x y z
N MET A 1 -23.50 -42.25 28.00
CA MET A 1 -23.76 -41.38 26.83
C MET A 1 -22.64 -40.36 26.75
N ARG A 2 -21.84 -40.36 25.67
CA ARG A 2 -20.65 -39.50 25.53
C ARG A 2 -21.11 -38.04 25.44
N ASN A 3 -20.63 -37.18 26.34
CA ASN A 3 -21.11 -35.80 26.46
C ASN A 3 -20.59 -34.95 25.29
N ASN A 4 -21.31 -34.95 24.17
CA ASN A 4 -20.90 -34.25 22.96
C ASN A 4 -20.94 -32.71 23.11
N ILE A 5 -21.56 -32.19 24.18
CA ILE A 5 -21.67 -30.75 24.45
C ILE A 5 -20.29 -30.14 24.73
N SER A 6 -19.44 -30.81 25.50
CA SER A 6 -18.09 -30.30 25.82
C SER A 6 -17.20 -30.23 24.58
N TYR A 7 -17.31 -31.18 23.65
CA TYR A 7 -16.58 -31.15 22.39
C TYR A 7 -17.03 -29.99 21.49
N ASN A 8 -18.34 -29.77 21.38
CA ASN A 8 -18.88 -28.65 20.61
C ASN A 8 -18.51 -27.29 21.23
N PHE A 9 -18.51 -27.20 22.56
CA PHE A 9 -18.05 -26.00 23.27
C PHE A 9 -16.56 -25.73 23.04
N PHE A 10 -15.73 -26.77 23.07
CA PHE A 10 -14.30 -26.65 22.76
C PHE A 10 -14.07 -26.23 21.30
N LEU A 11 -14.85 -26.76 20.35
CA LEU A 11 -14.79 -26.37 18.94
C LEU A 11 -15.21 -24.90 18.73
N PHE A 12 -16.22 -24.45 19.47
CA PHE A 12 -16.64 -23.04 19.47
C PHE A 12 -15.55 -22.12 20.03
N LEU A 13 -14.89 -22.52 21.13
CA LEU A 13 -13.75 -21.78 21.69
C LEU A 13 -12.57 -21.69 20.70
N LEU A 14 -12.32 -22.77 19.95
CA LEU A 14 -11.31 -22.79 18.89
C LEU A 14 -11.68 -21.82 17.75
N PHE A 15 -12.96 -21.73 17.39
CA PHE A 15 -13.42 -20.77 16.38
C PHE A 15 -13.21 -19.31 16.81
N LEU A 16 -13.39 -18.98 18.10
CA LEU A 16 -13.13 -17.64 18.66
C LEU A 16 -11.66 -17.23 18.63
N SER A 17 -10.73 -18.18 18.57
CA SER A 17 -9.29 -17.90 18.52
C SER A 17 -8.76 -17.46 17.15
N PHE A 18 -9.60 -17.49 16.10
CA PHE A 18 -9.21 -17.06 14.74
C PHE A 18 -9.30 -15.54 14.49
N ASN A 19 -9.44 -14.72 15.52
CA ASN A 19 -9.43 -13.26 15.38
C ASN A 19 -8.00 -12.71 15.20
N LEU A 20 -7.28 -13.15 14.18
CA LEU A 20 -6.05 -12.51 13.72
C LEU A 20 -6.43 -11.20 13.03
N SER A 21 -6.04 -10.06 13.61
CA SER A 21 -6.20 -8.75 12.98
C SER A 21 -5.30 -8.68 11.73
N LEU A 22 -5.87 -9.02 10.58
CA LEU A 22 -5.23 -8.88 9.28
C LEU A 22 -5.12 -7.38 8.93
N ASN A 23 -4.00 -6.76 9.28
CA ASN A 23 -3.68 -5.41 8.84
C ASN A 23 -2.95 -5.50 7.50
N ALA A 24 -3.69 -5.32 6.40
CA ALA A 24 -3.10 -5.17 5.08
C ALA A 24 -2.51 -3.76 4.96
N GLN A 25 -1.21 -3.68 4.77
CA GLN A 25 -0.48 -2.43 4.70
C GLN A 25 -0.39 -1.95 3.26
N GLU A 26 -1.06 -0.86 2.93
CA GLU A 26 -1.21 -0.39 1.56
C GLU A 26 -0.74 1.06 1.40
N LEU A 27 -0.17 1.38 0.24
CA LEU A 27 0.16 2.75 -0.14
C LEU A 27 -1.11 3.58 -0.29
N LYS A 28 -1.16 4.73 0.38
CA LYS A 28 -2.20 5.71 0.12
C LYS A 28 -1.78 6.54 -1.07
N ILE A 29 -2.60 6.57 -2.13
CA ILE A 29 -2.28 7.25 -3.38
C ILE A 29 -3.39 8.25 -3.69
N ASN A 30 -3.01 9.49 -4.00
CA ASN A 30 -3.91 10.54 -4.45
C ASN A 30 -3.32 11.25 -5.67
N SER A 31 -4.16 11.67 -6.61
CA SER A 31 -3.79 12.50 -7.76
C SER A 31 -5.02 13.19 -8.34
N ALA A 32 -4.81 14.21 -9.18
CA ALA A 32 -5.90 14.90 -9.86
C ALA A 32 -6.59 14.02 -10.91
N LYS A 33 -5.83 13.16 -11.59
CA LYS A 33 -6.33 12.20 -12.58
C LYS A 33 -5.73 10.82 -12.33
N ILE A 34 -6.58 9.80 -12.48
CA ILE A 34 -6.23 8.39 -12.32
C ILE A 34 -6.76 7.64 -13.55
N LYS A 35 -5.89 6.89 -14.23
CA LYS A 35 -6.27 6.04 -15.36
C LYS A 35 -5.66 4.66 -15.19
N TYR A 36 -6.47 3.61 -15.26
CA TYR A 36 -5.97 2.24 -15.29
C TYR A 36 -5.72 1.79 -16.74
N ASP A 37 -4.51 1.28 -17.00
CA ASP A 37 -4.12 0.62 -18.24
C ASP A 37 -4.20 -0.90 -18.03
N ASN A 38 -5.22 -1.51 -18.61
CA ASN A 38 -5.48 -2.94 -18.49
C ASN A 38 -4.51 -3.82 -19.31
N ILE A 39 -3.85 -3.26 -20.32
CA ILE A 39 -2.89 -4.01 -21.15
C ILE A 39 -1.59 -4.17 -20.36
N ASN A 40 -1.08 -3.05 -19.85
CA ASN A 40 0.18 -3.03 -19.10
C ASN A 40 0.00 -3.33 -17.60
N LYS A 41 -1.25 -3.43 -17.12
CA LYS A 41 -1.61 -3.65 -15.70
C LYS A 41 -1.04 -2.58 -14.76
N ILE A 42 -0.99 -1.34 -15.23
CA ILE A 42 -0.49 -0.19 -14.46
C ILE A 42 -1.58 0.86 -14.27
N THR A 43 -1.49 1.60 -13.18
CA THR A 43 -2.30 2.80 -12.95
C THR A 43 -1.44 4.03 -13.22
N ILE A 44 -1.90 4.90 -14.12
CA ILE A 44 -1.28 6.17 -14.43
C ILE A 44 -1.92 7.25 -13.56
N LEU A 45 -1.08 8.06 -12.93
CA LEU A 45 -1.42 9.10 -11.98
C LEU A 45 -0.87 10.43 -12.50
N GLU A 46 -1.73 11.43 -12.65
CA GLU A 46 -1.33 12.74 -13.19
C GLU A 46 -1.88 13.89 -12.35
N GLY A 47 -1.04 14.91 -12.16
CA GLY A 47 -1.33 16.14 -11.43
C GLY A 47 -1.34 15.97 -9.92
N ASN A 48 -0.44 16.69 -9.23
CA ASN A 48 -0.34 16.71 -7.75
C ASN A 48 -0.39 15.30 -7.13
N VAL A 49 0.36 14.36 -7.71
CA VAL A 49 0.44 12.99 -7.19
C VAL A 49 1.06 13.04 -5.81
N LYS A 50 0.36 12.51 -4.81
CA LYS A 50 0.84 12.31 -3.44
C LYS A 50 0.70 10.82 -3.10
N THR A 51 1.79 10.22 -2.66
CA THR A 51 1.83 8.82 -2.23
C THR A 51 2.40 8.73 -0.82
N GLU A 52 1.77 7.98 0.07
CA GLU A 52 2.17 7.84 1.47
C GLU A 52 2.29 6.36 1.82
N ASP A 53 3.43 5.96 2.37
CA ASP A 53 3.61 4.63 2.93
C ASP A 53 3.13 4.57 4.39
N ASP A 54 3.11 3.37 4.94
CA ASP A 54 2.71 3.08 6.31
C ASP A 54 3.67 3.61 7.38
N LYS A 55 4.92 3.87 7.00
CA LYS A 55 5.94 4.43 7.87
C LYS A 55 5.84 5.96 7.93
N GLY A 56 4.94 6.57 7.15
CA GLY A 56 4.72 8.01 7.07
C GLY A 56 5.65 8.73 6.10
N ASN A 57 6.38 8.01 5.24
CA ASN A 57 7.11 8.63 4.14
C ASN A 57 6.14 9.07 3.06
N THR A 58 6.31 10.29 2.56
CA THR A 58 5.49 10.84 1.48
C THR A 58 6.33 11.18 0.26
N LEU A 59 5.78 10.88 -0.91
CA LEU A 59 6.35 11.23 -2.21
C LEU A 59 5.35 12.08 -2.99
N PHE A 60 5.88 13.09 -3.67
CA PHE A 60 5.13 14.08 -4.44
C PHE A 60 5.71 14.20 -5.84
N SER A 61 4.87 14.16 -6.88
CA SER A 61 5.27 14.46 -8.27
C SER A 61 4.07 14.89 -9.11
N ASP A 62 4.32 15.36 -10.34
CA ASP A 62 3.25 15.65 -11.30
C ASP A 62 2.78 14.42 -12.07
N TYR A 63 3.61 13.38 -12.18
CA TYR A 63 3.29 12.17 -12.94
C TYR A 63 3.92 10.93 -12.29
N ALA A 64 3.12 9.88 -12.11
CA ALA A 64 3.60 8.58 -11.68
C ALA A 64 2.85 7.42 -12.34
N SER A 65 3.49 6.27 -12.43
CA SER A 65 2.85 5.00 -12.71
C SER A 65 2.97 4.08 -11.50
N PHE A 66 1.89 3.38 -11.19
CA PHE A 66 1.80 2.42 -10.10
C PHE A 66 1.49 1.04 -10.64
N ASN A 67 2.30 0.06 -10.27
CA ASN A 67 2.03 -1.34 -10.53
C ASN A 67 1.61 -1.99 -9.21
N LYS A 68 0.33 -2.40 -9.13
CA LYS A 68 -0.25 -3.00 -7.92
C LYS A 68 0.31 -4.40 -7.61
N LEU A 69 0.68 -5.17 -8.63
CA LEU A 69 1.23 -6.53 -8.45
C LEU A 69 2.63 -6.46 -7.85
N ASP A 70 3.45 -5.53 -8.33
CA ASP A 70 4.82 -5.34 -7.84
C ASP A 70 4.88 -4.43 -6.62
N ASP A 71 3.81 -3.66 -6.37
CA ASP A 71 3.72 -2.61 -5.34
C ASP A 71 4.83 -1.55 -5.50
N VAL A 72 5.04 -1.14 -6.76
CA VAL A 72 6.08 -0.20 -7.17
C VAL A 72 5.45 1.05 -7.77
N ILE A 73 5.92 2.20 -7.31
CA ILE A 73 5.61 3.51 -7.89
C ILE A 73 6.83 4.03 -8.63
N LYS A 74 6.64 4.48 -9.86
CA LYS A 74 7.66 5.13 -10.69
C LYS A 74 7.18 6.53 -11.04
N THR A 75 7.94 7.52 -10.66
CA THR A 75 7.66 8.92 -11.01
C THR A 75 8.35 9.28 -12.33
N LYS A 76 7.85 10.31 -12.99
CA LYS A 76 8.50 10.92 -14.16
C LYS A 76 8.67 12.41 -13.92
N GLY A 77 9.90 12.90 -14.03
CA GLY A 77 10.25 14.29 -13.75
C GLY A 77 10.52 14.57 -12.28
N LYS A 78 10.40 15.84 -11.89
CA LYS A 78 10.74 16.32 -10.54
C LYS A 78 9.89 15.60 -9.49
N THR A 79 10.56 15.11 -8.47
CA THR A 79 9.96 14.37 -7.37
C THR A 79 10.49 14.90 -6.05
N LYS A 80 9.57 15.18 -5.13
CA LYS A 80 9.88 15.53 -3.74
C LYS A 80 9.55 14.33 -2.86
N ILE A 81 10.46 13.96 -1.98
CA ILE A 81 10.25 12.93 -0.96
C ILE A 81 10.38 13.62 0.39
N VAL A 82 9.44 13.39 1.29
CA VAL A 82 9.52 13.77 2.70
C VAL A 82 9.51 12.48 3.52
N THR A 83 10.63 12.19 4.15
CA THR A 83 10.76 11.02 5.02
C THR A 83 9.98 11.20 6.31
N SER A 84 9.66 10.12 7.00
CA SER A 84 9.00 10.14 8.31
C SER A 84 9.81 10.88 9.38
N ALA A 85 11.13 10.96 9.24
CA ALA A 85 12.02 11.77 10.08
C ALA A 85 12.04 13.26 9.71
N GLY A 86 11.28 13.69 8.69
CA GLY A 86 11.15 15.09 8.28
C GLY A 86 12.18 15.57 7.26
N TYR A 87 13.12 14.72 6.81
CA TYR A 87 14.05 15.10 5.74
C TYR A 87 13.35 15.24 4.40
N GLU A 88 13.67 16.30 3.68
CA GLU A 88 13.22 16.52 2.31
C GLU A 88 14.31 16.15 1.31
N VAL A 89 13.97 15.32 0.32
CA VAL A 89 14.85 14.93 -0.78
C VAL A 89 14.21 15.34 -2.09
N MET A 90 14.88 16.22 -2.84
CA MET A 90 14.50 16.54 -4.22
C MET A 90 15.26 15.64 -5.17
N SER A 91 14.54 14.97 -6.06
CA SER A 91 15.13 14.08 -7.07
C SER A 91 14.30 14.13 -8.37
N ALA A 92 14.67 13.30 -9.34
CA ALA A 92 13.90 13.12 -10.56
C ALA A 92 13.84 11.63 -10.95
N ASN A 93 12.71 11.21 -11.53
CA ASN A 93 12.49 9.83 -12.01
C ASN A 93 12.75 8.77 -10.93
N VAL A 94 12.17 8.97 -9.75
CA VAL A 94 12.29 8.08 -8.59
C VAL A 94 11.50 6.80 -8.81
N VAL A 95 12.10 5.67 -8.42
CA VAL A 95 11.44 4.37 -8.28
C VAL A 95 11.33 4.06 -6.79
N PHE A 96 10.10 3.86 -6.32
CA PHE A 96 9.79 3.49 -4.96
C PHE A 96 9.22 2.06 -4.93
N ASP A 97 9.94 1.14 -4.29
CA ASP A 97 9.58 -0.28 -4.15
C ASP A 97 9.06 -0.53 -2.73
N ASN A 98 7.74 -0.63 -2.61
CA ASN A 98 7.06 -0.77 -1.32
C ASN A 98 7.20 -2.19 -0.73
N LYS A 99 7.79 -3.16 -1.44
CA LYS A 99 8.06 -4.49 -0.88
C LYS A 99 9.40 -4.59 -0.18
N LYS A 100 10.32 -3.66 -0.46
CA LYS A 100 11.70 -3.67 0.06
C LYS A 100 11.96 -2.60 1.13
N LYS A 101 10.92 -2.20 1.87
CA LYS A 101 10.99 -1.11 2.87
C LYS A 101 11.84 -1.45 4.09
#